data_AF-A0A0R1ZNT3-F1
#
_entry.id   AF-A0A0R1ZNT3-F1
#
_cell.length_a   1.000
_cell.length_b   1.000
_cell.length_c   1.000
_cell.angle_alpha   90.00
_cell.angle_beta   90.00
_cell.angle_gamma   90.00
#
_symmetry.space_group_name_H-M   'P 1'
#
loop_
_entity.id
_entity.type
_entity.pdbx_description
1 polymer ?
#
loop_
_entity_poly.entity_id
_entity_poly.type
_entity_poly.pdbx_seq_one_letter_code
_entity_poly.pdbx_strand_id
1 'polypeptide(L)'
;MQPRPNRPEAKRMANGMERLTGDESGSWMTAEVQRAMKHVRRMDDTCPLCGHPLYQVTTDGDTWSPGICTNVGVFGCPGSYRNDDGSVLQTYMQKTGRHSTATEDMAKRARWSDATNFMRGHSIYATSSMRDNDLNNWKAETPEQGNALRLAQSFVADVIAGKITHMILLGHTGAGKSHIANGTIKAIAKKSEFRRKVYFVSWPDFCAATKQGINKDAQDLRKKADRIRKAWHSNAVVVIDDLGAEDSTPFTRNLATEMAYALGDRDCIITTNQPWPKLIERYGERVTRRLLDHRDKYVIRLTEQYGQPIDAEQMRLLGM
;
A
#
# COMPACT_ATOMS: atom_id res chain seq x y z
N MET A 1 7.19 -54.99 -5.06
CA MET A 1 7.65 -53.66 -4.62
C MET A 1 6.45 -52.72 -4.63
N GLN A 2 6.09 -52.19 -3.47
CA GLN A 2 4.90 -51.36 -3.26
C GLN A 2 5.09 -49.93 -3.80
N PRO A 3 4.05 -49.30 -4.37
CA PRO A 3 3.97 -47.84 -4.45
C PRO A 3 3.50 -47.26 -3.10
N ARG A 4 4.15 -46.17 -2.70
CA ARG A 4 3.86 -45.42 -1.46
C ARG A 4 2.45 -44.81 -1.50
N PRO A 5 1.67 -44.82 -0.40
CA PRO A 5 0.37 -44.16 -0.37
C PRO A 5 0.52 -42.64 -0.14
N ASN A 6 -0.39 -41.91 -0.80
CA ASN A 6 -0.64 -40.48 -0.66
C ASN A 6 -0.66 -39.99 0.80
N ARG A 7 0.02 -38.87 1.09
CA ARG A 7 -0.10 -38.15 2.38
C ARG A 7 -1.51 -37.58 2.56
N PRO A 8 -2.24 -37.92 3.64
CA PRO A 8 -3.49 -37.27 4.01
C PRO A 8 -3.27 -36.35 5.22
N GLU A 9 -2.84 -35.10 5.00
CA GLU A 9 -2.69 -34.12 6.10
C GLU A 9 -3.79 -33.04 6.14
N ALA A 10 -4.69 -32.99 5.16
CA ALA A 10 -5.78 -31.99 5.16
C ALA A 10 -7.09 -32.43 5.85
N LYS A 11 -7.22 -33.71 6.26
CA LYS A 11 -8.43 -34.24 6.93
C LYS A 11 -8.31 -34.41 8.44
N ARG A 12 -7.19 -34.03 9.06
CA ARG A 12 -6.93 -34.29 10.49
C ARG A 12 -7.33 -33.18 11.46
N MET A 13 -7.80 -32.03 11.00
CA MET A 13 -8.17 -30.92 11.90
C MET A 13 -9.66 -30.57 11.94
N ALA A 14 -10.48 -31.08 11.01
CA ALA A 14 -11.94 -30.94 11.10
C ALA A 14 -12.55 -31.85 12.19
N ASN A 15 -11.95 -33.02 12.44
CA ASN A 15 -12.48 -34.02 13.39
C ASN A 15 -12.12 -33.76 14.87
N GLY A 16 -11.48 -32.64 15.21
CA GLY A 16 -11.09 -32.33 16.59
C GLY A 16 -12.23 -31.81 17.46
N MET A 17 -13.23 -31.16 16.84
CA MET A 17 -14.35 -30.54 17.55
C MET A 17 -15.66 -31.32 17.43
N GLU A 18 -15.82 -32.16 16.40
CA GLU A 18 -16.95 -33.11 16.29
C GLU A 18 -16.88 -34.24 17.32
N ARG A 19 -15.70 -34.51 17.91
CA ARG A 19 -15.57 -35.49 19.02
C ARG A 19 -16.01 -34.97 20.39
N LEU A 20 -16.47 -33.73 20.48
CA LEU A 20 -17.02 -33.17 21.73
C LEU A 20 -18.55 -33.23 21.77
N THR A 21 -19.21 -33.63 20.68
CA THR A 21 -20.62 -34.03 20.71
C THR A 21 -20.66 -35.55 20.83
N GLY A 22 -20.91 -36.02 22.05
CA GLY A 22 -20.88 -37.43 22.41
C GLY A 22 -21.74 -38.30 21.49
N ASP A 23 -21.20 -39.46 21.20
CA ASP A 23 -21.94 -40.70 21.06
C ASP A 23 -22.81 -40.95 22.29
N GLU A 24 -23.99 -41.54 22.06
CA GLU A 24 -25.11 -41.71 23.01
C GLU A 24 -24.82 -42.62 24.23
N SER A 25 -23.56 -42.95 24.51
CA SER A 25 -23.13 -43.70 25.69
C SER A 25 -22.14 -42.87 26.51
N GLY A 26 -22.64 -41.83 27.18
CA GLY A 26 -21.83 -40.95 28.02
C GLY A 26 -21.07 -41.73 29.10
N SER A 27 -19.73 -41.68 29.08
CA SER A 27 -18.88 -42.01 30.24
C SER A 27 -17.38 -41.68 30.08
N TRP A 28 -16.97 -40.50 29.59
CA TRP A 28 -15.55 -40.06 29.71
C TRP A 28 -15.31 -38.54 29.84
N MET A 29 -16.33 -37.72 30.11
CA MET A 29 -16.09 -36.31 30.44
C MET A 29 -15.60 -36.19 31.88
N THR A 30 -14.40 -35.64 32.07
CA THR A 30 -13.87 -35.33 33.41
C THR A 30 -14.78 -34.32 34.12
N ALA A 31 -14.85 -34.40 35.44
CA ALA A 31 -15.69 -33.51 36.25
C ALA A 31 -15.43 -32.01 35.98
N GLU A 32 -14.19 -31.66 35.60
CA GLU A 32 -13.81 -30.29 35.21
C GLU A 32 -14.43 -29.85 33.88
N VAL A 33 -14.50 -30.74 32.89
CA VAL A 33 -15.15 -30.45 31.59
C VAL A 33 -16.66 -30.32 31.77
N GLN A 34 -17.28 -31.17 32.59
CA GLN A 34 -18.70 -31.04 32.94
C GLN A 34 -18.99 -29.72 33.69
N ARG A 35 -18.07 -29.29 34.57
CA ARG A 35 -18.20 -28.02 35.30
C ARG A 35 -18.07 -26.81 34.37
N ALA A 36 -17.17 -26.87 33.39
CA ALA A 36 -17.00 -25.84 32.37
C ALA A 36 -18.19 -25.78 31.39
N MET A 37 -18.76 -26.92 31.01
CA MET A 37 -19.91 -26.97 30.09
C MET A 37 -21.22 -26.50 30.73
N LYS A 38 -21.37 -26.46 32.06
CA LYS A 38 -22.53 -25.82 32.71
C LYS A 38 -22.65 -24.33 32.37
N HIS A 39 -21.53 -23.70 32.02
CA HIS A 39 -21.43 -22.28 31.73
C HIS A 39 -21.38 -21.98 30.23
N VAL A 40 -21.51 -23.01 29.37
CA VAL A 40 -21.44 -22.86 27.91
C VAL A 40 -22.48 -23.77 27.24
N ARG A 41 -23.36 -23.20 26.42
CA ARG A 41 -24.34 -23.98 25.65
C ARG A 41 -24.28 -23.68 24.17
N ARG A 42 -24.51 -24.71 23.35
CA ARG A 42 -24.65 -24.57 21.90
C ARG A 42 -26.06 -24.08 21.56
N MET A 43 -26.16 -23.15 20.62
CA MET A 43 -27.44 -22.70 20.06
C MET A 43 -27.83 -23.56 18.87
N ASP A 44 -29.13 -23.61 18.58
CA ASP A 44 -29.65 -24.24 17.37
C ASP A 44 -29.31 -23.43 16.10
N ASP A 45 -29.07 -22.12 16.28
CA ASP A 45 -28.67 -21.21 15.22
C ASP A 45 -27.19 -21.38 14.81
N THR A 46 -26.95 -21.20 13.51
CA THR A 46 -25.60 -21.15 12.93
C THR A 46 -25.21 -19.73 12.55
N CYS A 47 -23.91 -19.42 12.62
CA CYS A 47 -23.33 -18.16 12.21
C CYS A 47 -23.69 -17.85 10.75
N PRO A 48 -24.34 -16.72 10.46
CA PRO A 48 -24.79 -16.38 9.11
C PRO A 48 -23.64 -16.03 8.14
N LEU A 49 -22.43 -15.83 8.66
CA LEU A 49 -21.24 -15.49 7.85
C LEU A 49 -20.44 -16.73 7.41
N CYS A 50 -20.43 -17.80 8.21
CA CYS A 50 -19.59 -18.98 7.95
C CYS A 50 -20.28 -20.33 8.16
N GLY A 51 -21.56 -20.35 8.58
CA GLY A 51 -22.34 -21.56 8.78
C GLY A 51 -22.00 -22.36 10.05
N HIS A 52 -21.03 -21.94 10.86
CA HIS A 52 -20.64 -22.65 12.08
C HIS A 52 -21.64 -22.47 13.23
N PRO A 53 -21.81 -23.45 14.13
CA PRO A 53 -22.71 -23.34 15.28
C PRO A 53 -22.32 -22.19 16.21
N LEU A 54 -23.32 -21.50 16.77
CA LEU A 54 -23.14 -20.47 17.78
C LEU A 54 -23.16 -21.06 19.19
N TYR A 55 -22.44 -20.44 20.12
CA TYR A 55 -22.36 -20.84 21.52
C TYR A 55 -22.60 -19.64 22.45
N GLN A 56 -23.33 -19.83 23.53
CA GLN A 56 -23.50 -18.82 24.58
C GLN A 56 -22.72 -19.22 25.81
N VAL A 57 -22.17 -18.22 26.51
CA VAL A 57 -21.47 -18.41 27.77
C VAL A 57 -22.20 -17.65 28.88
N THR A 58 -22.15 -18.16 30.11
CA THR A 58 -22.70 -17.49 31.29
C THR A 58 -21.71 -17.56 32.44
N THR A 59 -21.60 -16.48 33.21
CA THR A 59 -20.75 -16.43 34.41
C THR A 59 -21.51 -16.75 35.70
N ASP A 60 -22.84 -16.61 35.68
CA ASP A 60 -23.73 -16.74 36.84
C ASP A 60 -24.77 -17.87 36.69
N GLY A 61 -24.95 -18.43 35.49
CA GLY A 61 -25.90 -19.51 35.19
C GLY A 61 -27.25 -19.00 34.66
N ASP A 62 -27.60 -17.76 34.99
CA ASP A 62 -28.90 -17.15 34.69
C ASP A 62 -28.82 -16.18 33.52
N THR A 63 -27.71 -15.44 33.38
CA THR A 63 -27.52 -14.44 32.33
C THR A 63 -26.60 -14.99 31.26
N TRP A 64 -27.16 -15.22 30.07
CA TRP A 64 -26.44 -15.80 28.94
C TRP A 64 -25.96 -14.74 27.96
N SER A 65 -24.70 -14.84 27.52
CA SER A 65 -24.14 -13.97 26.49
C SER A 65 -24.88 -14.10 25.16
N PRO A 66 -24.78 -13.12 24.25
CA PRO A 66 -25.13 -13.32 22.85
C PRO A 66 -24.37 -14.51 22.24
N GLY A 67 -24.92 -15.11 21.18
CA GLY A 67 -24.29 -16.25 20.48
C GLY A 67 -22.94 -15.88 19.88
N ILE A 68 -21.91 -16.62 20.26
CA ILE A 68 -20.52 -16.46 19.84
C ILE A 68 -20.16 -17.59 18.88
N CYS A 69 -19.65 -17.24 17.70
CA CYS A 69 -19.06 -18.21 16.79
C CYS A 69 -17.64 -18.54 17.24
N THR A 70 -17.36 -19.81 17.58
CA THR A 70 -16.03 -20.24 18.06
C THR A 70 -14.95 -20.22 16.99
N ASN A 71 -15.33 -20.04 15.72
CA ASN A 71 -14.38 -19.80 14.64
C ASN A 71 -13.84 -18.35 14.62
N VAL A 72 -14.46 -17.45 15.40
CA VAL A 72 -14.00 -16.08 15.60
C VAL A 72 -12.87 -16.09 16.63
N GLY A 73 -11.63 -16.13 16.13
CA GLY A 73 -10.44 -15.98 16.97
C GLY A 73 -9.19 -16.72 16.49
N VAL A 74 -9.32 -17.67 15.56
CA VAL A 74 -8.15 -18.42 15.05
C VAL A 74 -8.04 -18.41 13.53
N PHE A 75 -9.15 -18.31 12.77
CA PHE A 75 -9.11 -18.23 11.31
C PHE A 75 -10.19 -17.30 10.72
N GLY A 76 -9.85 -16.02 10.57
CA GLY A 76 -10.26 -15.23 9.39
C GLY A 76 -11.76 -15.06 9.07
N CYS A 77 -12.65 -14.96 10.05
CA CYS A 77 -14.03 -14.51 9.78
C CYS A 77 -14.07 -12.97 9.64
N PRO A 78 -14.49 -12.40 8.50
CA PRO A 78 -14.43 -10.97 8.26
C PRO A 78 -15.61 -10.27 8.95
N GLY A 79 -15.41 -9.71 10.16
CA GLY A 79 -16.33 -8.69 10.67
C GLY A 79 -16.62 -8.64 12.17
N SER A 80 -15.63 -8.65 13.06
CA SER A 80 -15.88 -8.28 14.46
C SER A 80 -14.84 -7.31 14.98
N TYR A 81 -15.16 -6.02 14.94
CA TYR A 81 -14.54 -5.01 15.80
C TYR A 81 -15.42 -4.84 17.05
N ARG A 82 -14.79 -4.68 18.22
CA ARG A 82 -15.44 -4.26 19.47
C ARG A 82 -15.04 -2.81 19.78
N ASN A 83 -15.90 -2.08 20.47
CA ASN A 83 -15.54 -0.78 21.06
C ASN A 83 -14.65 -0.99 22.30
N ASP A 84 -13.97 0.07 22.76
CA ASP A 84 -13.09 0.06 23.95
C ASP A 84 -13.86 -0.21 25.26
N ASP A 85 -15.17 -0.05 25.27
CA ASP A 85 -16.06 -0.35 26.41
C ASP A 85 -16.58 -1.80 26.41
N GLY A 86 -16.10 -2.64 25.47
CA GLY A 86 -16.50 -4.04 25.36
C GLY A 86 -17.88 -4.27 24.76
N SER A 87 -18.61 -3.23 24.36
CA SER A 87 -19.87 -3.37 23.63
C SER A 87 -19.64 -3.99 22.24
N VAL A 88 -20.52 -4.92 21.88
CA VAL A 88 -20.60 -5.47 20.52
C VAL A 88 -21.06 -4.33 19.61
N LEU A 89 -20.46 -4.21 18.42
CA LEU A 89 -20.98 -3.36 17.32
C LEU A 89 -22.35 -3.91 16.89
N GLN A 90 -23.36 -3.56 17.67
CA GLN A 90 -24.67 -4.19 17.69
C GLN A 90 -25.57 -3.52 16.64
N THR A 91 -26.28 -4.36 15.87
CA THR A 91 -27.58 -4.02 15.22
C THR A 91 -27.63 -3.13 13.98
N TYR A 92 -26.58 -2.47 13.49
CA TYR A 92 -26.80 -1.45 12.44
C TYR A 92 -26.97 -1.97 10.99
N MET A 93 -26.83 -3.27 10.73
CA MET A 93 -26.76 -3.79 9.34
C MET A 93 -28.10 -4.16 8.68
N GLN A 94 -29.26 -4.24 9.37
CA GLN A 94 -30.40 -4.98 8.79
C GLN A 94 -31.84 -4.48 9.03
N LYS A 95 -32.15 -3.19 9.22
CA LYS A 95 -33.58 -2.77 9.27
C LYS A 95 -34.03 -1.53 8.50
N THR A 96 -33.21 -0.95 7.63
CA THR A 96 -33.71 0.07 6.69
C THR A 96 -33.11 -0.19 5.31
N GLY A 97 -33.92 -0.16 4.25
CA GLY A 97 -33.52 -0.46 2.86
C GLY A 97 -32.50 0.50 2.23
N ARG A 98 -31.41 0.82 2.92
CA ARG A 98 -30.23 1.62 2.49
C ARG A 98 -29.05 0.72 2.08
N HIS A 99 -29.33 -0.47 1.58
CA HIS A 99 -28.37 -1.58 1.50
C HIS A 99 -27.16 -1.39 0.55
N SER A 100 -27.22 -0.49 -0.43
CA SER A 100 -26.10 -0.30 -1.39
C SER A 100 -25.01 0.63 -0.89
N THR A 101 -25.35 1.74 -0.23
CA THR A 101 -24.38 2.79 0.10
C THR A 101 -23.52 2.46 1.32
N ALA A 102 -24.09 1.80 2.34
CA ALA A 102 -23.36 1.47 3.56
C ALA A 102 -22.24 0.44 3.34
N THR A 103 -22.44 -0.52 2.44
CA THR A 103 -21.44 -1.54 2.08
C THR A 103 -20.34 -0.96 1.20
N GLU A 104 -20.69 -0.09 0.25
CA GLU A 104 -19.74 0.67 -0.57
C GLU A 104 -18.88 1.62 0.27
N ASP A 105 -19.47 2.31 1.25
CA ASP A 105 -18.77 3.20 2.18
C ASP A 105 -17.81 2.43 3.08
N MET A 106 -18.22 1.27 3.60
CA MET A 106 -17.34 0.39 4.37
C MET A 106 -16.18 -0.14 3.52
N ALA A 107 -16.46 -0.59 2.29
CA ALA A 107 -15.42 -1.04 1.36
C ALA A 107 -14.46 0.09 0.99
N LYS A 108 -14.95 1.32 0.83
CA LYS A 108 -14.13 2.51 0.57
C LYS A 108 -13.26 2.87 1.77
N ARG A 109 -13.79 2.79 3.00
CA ARG A 109 -13.02 2.98 4.24
C ARG A 109 -11.92 1.93 4.41
N ALA A 110 -12.22 0.67 4.09
CA ALA A 110 -11.22 -0.41 4.12
C ALA A 110 -10.11 -0.17 3.09
N ARG A 111 -10.46 0.19 1.85
CA ARG A 111 -9.50 0.57 0.80
C ARG A 111 -8.63 1.76 1.23
N TRP A 112 -9.24 2.78 1.83
CA TRP A 112 -8.52 3.94 2.37
C TRP A 112 -7.51 3.55 3.45
N SER A 113 -7.92 2.69 4.39
CA SER A 113 -7.04 2.21 5.46
C SER A 113 -5.86 1.40 4.92
N ASP A 114 -6.12 0.46 3.99
CA ASP A 114 -5.07 -0.32 3.33
C ASP A 114 -4.10 0.56 2.53
N ALA A 115 -4.62 1.47 1.69
CA ALA A 115 -3.78 2.38 0.91
C ALA A 115 -2.96 3.32 1.80
N THR A 116 -3.53 3.82 2.89
CA THR A 116 -2.84 4.69 3.85
C THR A 116 -1.73 3.93 4.58
N ASN A 117 -2.00 2.71 5.04
CA ASN A 117 -0.99 1.85 5.67
C ASN A 117 0.12 1.47 4.70
N PHE A 118 -0.23 1.19 3.43
CA PHE A 118 0.75 0.94 2.38
C PHE A 118 1.66 2.17 2.19
N MET A 119 1.09 3.36 1.97
CA MET A 119 1.88 4.60 1.81
C MET A 119 2.79 4.82 3.03
N ARG A 120 2.27 4.69 4.26
CA ARG A 120 3.08 4.87 5.49
C ARG A 120 4.24 3.87 5.58
N GLY A 121 4.01 2.62 5.21
CA GLY A 121 5.01 1.55 5.27
C GLY A 121 6.07 1.61 4.16
N HIS A 122 5.74 2.20 3.01
CA HIS A 122 6.56 2.20 1.80
C HIS A 122 7.08 3.60 1.41
N SER A 123 6.82 4.63 2.21
CA SER A 123 7.34 5.98 1.94
C SER A 123 8.53 6.37 2.82
N ILE A 124 9.46 7.09 2.20
CA ILE A 124 10.54 7.84 2.86
C ILE A 124 10.43 9.27 2.35
N TYR A 125 10.22 10.20 3.27
CA TYR A 125 10.18 11.63 2.98
C TYR A 125 11.40 12.28 3.61
N ALA A 126 12.00 13.27 2.93
CA ALA A 126 13.11 14.04 3.48
C ALA A 126 12.69 14.84 4.71
N THR A 127 11.47 15.39 4.69
CA THR A 127 10.88 16.08 5.85
C THR A 127 9.45 15.63 6.09
N SER A 128 9.00 15.71 7.35
CA SER A 128 7.64 15.29 7.75
C SER A 128 6.55 16.14 7.11
N SER A 129 6.78 17.44 6.91
CA SER A 129 5.82 18.39 6.32
C SER A 129 5.44 18.04 4.88
N MET A 130 6.33 17.39 4.14
CA MET A 130 6.04 16.93 2.76
C MET A 130 4.85 15.98 2.72
N ARG A 131 4.55 15.28 3.82
CA ARG A 131 3.39 14.39 3.92
C ARG A 131 2.07 15.13 3.79
N ASP A 132 2.01 16.42 4.05
CA ASP A 132 0.79 17.22 4.01
C ASP A 132 0.57 17.90 2.65
N ASN A 133 1.58 17.90 1.77
CA ASN A 133 1.49 18.45 0.42
C ASN A 133 0.40 17.75 -0.39
N ASP A 134 -0.51 18.53 -0.98
CA ASP A 134 -1.64 18.08 -1.79
C ASP A 134 -1.81 19.03 -2.99
N LEU A 135 -2.53 18.62 -4.04
CA LEU A 135 -2.83 19.55 -5.14
C LEU A 135 -3.81 20.65 -4.68
N ASN A 136 -4.64 20.38 -3.68
CA ASN A 136 -5.61 21.35 -3.16
C ASN A 136 -4.98 22.48 -2.33
N ASN A 137 -3.79 22.25 -1.77
CA ASN A 137 -3.04 23.26 -1.02
C ASN A 137 -1.83 23.80 -1.81
N TRP A 138 -1.74 23.49 -3.11
CA TRP A 138 -0.79 24.09 -4.03
C TRP A 138 -1.21 25.52 -4.39
N LYS A 139 -0.29 26.46 -4.25
CA LYS A 139 -0.49 27.85 -4.65
C LYS A 139 0.40 28.14 -5.84
N ALA A 140 -0.21 28.37 -7.00
CA ALA A 140 0.52 28.79 -8.19
C ALA A 140 0.75 30.30 -8.14
N GLU A 141 2.01 30.70 -8.03
CA GLU A 141 2.47 32.09 -8.04
C GLU A 141 2.98 32.50 -9.43
N THR A 142 3.36 31.53 -10.27
CA THR A 142 3.83 31.77 -11.64
C THR A 142 3.00 31.01 -12.70
N PRO A 143 3.02 31.45 -13.96
CA PRO A 143 2.38 30.72 -15.07
C PRO A 143 2.89 29.28 -15.22
N GLU A 144 4.18 29.04 -14.97
CA GLU A 144 4.83 27.72 -15.03
C GLU A 144 4.26 26.80 -13.96
N GLN A 145 4.08 27.30 -12.74
CA GLN A 145 3.45 26.57 -11.63
C GLN A 145 1.96 26.28 -11.91
N GLY A 146 1.25 27.21 -12.56
CA GLY A 146 -0.12 26.99 -13.02
C GLY A 146 -0.18 25.92 -14.12
N ASN A 147 0.76 25.93 -15.06
CA ASN A 147 0.88 24.91 -16.10
C ASN A 147 1.25 23.54 -15.51
N ALA A 148 2.15 23.51 -14.53
CA ALA A 148 2.53 22.30 -13.82
C ALA A 148 1.31 21.64 -13.16
N LEU A 149 0.44 22.43 -12.50
CA LEU A 149 -0.79 21.91 -11.91
C LEU A 149 -1.72 21.30 -12.96
N ARG A 150 -1.91 21.95 -14.12
CA ARG A 150 -2.73 21.41 -15.22
C ARG A 150 -2.17 20.10 -15.75
N LEU A 151 -0.87 20.05 -16.05
CA LEU A 151 -0.22 18.85 -16.58
C LEU A 151 -0.22 17.70 -15.56
N ALA A 152 -0.05 18.00 -14.27
CA ALA A 152 -0.21 17.02 -13.21
C ALA A 152 -1.64 16.46 -13.16
N GLN A 153 -2.67 17.30 -13.34
CA GLN A 153 -4.06 16.83 -13.41
C GLN A 153 -4.32 15.95 -14.65
N SER A 154 -3.72 16.28 -15.80
CA SER A 154 -3.76 15.44 -17.00
C SER A 154 -3.07 14.09 -16.78
N PHE A 155 -1.89 14.08 -16.16
CA PHE A 155 -1.19 12.84 -15.78
C PHE A 155 -2.06 11.97 -14.87
N VAL A 156 -2.72 12.55 -13.87
CA VAL A 156 -3.66 11.82 -13.01
C VAL A 156 -4.77 11.17 -13.85
N ALA A 157 -5.36 11.89 -14.80
CA ALA A 157 -6.42 11.34 -15.65
C ALA A 157 -5.93 10.16 -16.49
N ASP A 158 -4.74 10.27 -17.07
CA ASP A 158 -4.13 9.22 -17.89
C ASP A 158 -3.81 7.95 -17.09
N VAL A 159 -3.25 8.10 -15.89
CA VAL A 159 -3.01 6.97 -14.97
C VAL A 159 -4.33 6.29 -14.56
N ILE A 160 -5.38 7.07 -14.28
CA ILE A 160 -6.71 6.53 -13.92
C ILE A 160 -7.35 5.80 -15.11
N ALA A 161 -7.09 6.25 -16.34
CA ALA A 161 -7.50 5.57 -17.56
C ALA A 161 -6.69 4.29 -17.86
N GLY A 162 -5.68 3.97 -17.04
CA GLY A 162 -4.86 2.77 -17.17
C GLY A 162 -3.73 2.90 -18.19
N LYS A 163 -3.41 4.11 -18.65
CA LYS A 163 -2.21 4.36 -19.44
C LYS A 163 -0.98 4.26 -18.55
N ILE A 164 0.08 3.66 -19.06
CA ILE A 164 1.39 3.65 -18.41
C ILE A 164 2.11 4.94 -18.83
N THR A 165 2.37 5.83 -17.88
CA THR A 165 3.02 7.10 -18.19
C THR A 165 3.97 7.58 -17.10
N HIS A 166 5.00 8.33 -17.50
CA HIS A 166 5.92 8.98 -16.57
C HIS A 166 5.64 10.48 -16.47
N MET A 167 5.82 11.04 -15.28
CA MET A 167 5.87 12.50 -15.10
C MET A 167 7.24 12.92 -14.56
N ILE A 168 7.90 13.83 -15.25
CA ILE A 168 9.24 14.30 -14.94
C ILE A 168 9.16 15.77 -14.58
N LEU A 169 9.50 16.10 -13.34
CA LEU A 169 9.47 17.45 -12.79
C LEU A 169 10.89 18.01 -12.71
N LEU A 170 11.13 19.09 -13.46
CA LEU A 170 12.42 19.78 -13.57
C LEU A 170 12.31 21.19 -12.97
N GLY A 171 13.34 21.62 -12.25
CA GLY A 171 13.38 22.94 -11.64
C GLY A 171 14.38 23.04 -10.49
N HIS A 172 14.71 24.27 -10.08
CA HIS A 172 15.67 24.50 -9.00
C HIS A 172 15.13 24.02 -7.65
N THR A 173 16.00 23.95 -6.64
CA THR A 173 15.60 23.64 -5.26
C THR A 173 14.60 24.68 -4.76
N GLY A 174 13.50 24.25 -4.13
CA GLY A 174 12.46 25.16 -3.66
C GLY A 174 11.38 25.52 -4.69
N ALA A 175 11.48 25.08 -5.95
CA ALA A 175 10.47 25.33 -6.99
C ALA A 175 9.13 24.57 -6.81
N GLY A 176 8.98 23.81 -5.72
CA GLY A 176 7.75 23.05 -5.43
C GLY A 176 7.63 21.68 -6.10
N LYS A 177 8.70 21.15 -6.72
CA LYS A 177 8.70 19.82 -7.40
C LYS A 177 8.14 18.70 -6.50
N SER A 178 8.67 18.55 -5.30
CA SER A 178 8.27 17.48 -4.39
C SER A 178 6.83 17.67 -3.86
N HIS A 179 6.36 18.91 -3.75
CA HIS A 179 4.98 19.21 -3.36
C HIS A 179 4.01 18.75 -4.43
N ILE A 180 4.20 19.21 -5.68
CA ILE A 180 3.31 18.81 -6.76
C ILE A 180 3.39 17.29 -7.03
N ALA A 181 4.57 16.67 -6.91
CA ALA A 181 4.73 15.23 -7.01
C ALA A 181 3.90 14.47 -5.95
N ASN A 182 4.03 14.85 -4.66
CA ASN A 182 3.27 14.22 -3.58
C ASN A 182 1.75 14.47 -3.72
N GLY A 183 1.36 15.69 -4.10
CA GLY A 183 -0.03 16.01 -4.37
C GLY A 183 -0.61 15.17 -5.50
N THR A 184 0.16 14.95 -6.56
CA THR A 184 -0.25 14.15 -7.73
C THR A 184 -0.53 12.70 -7.34
N ILE A 185 0.37 12.02 -6.61
CA ILE A 185 0.09 10.64 -6.17
C ILE A 185 -1.09 10.53 -5.22
N LYS A 186 -1.30 11.51 -4.33
CA LYS A 186 -2.48 11.56 -3.47
C LYS A 186 -3.76 11.74 -4.28
N ALA A 187 -3.73 12.55 -5.33
CA ALA A 187 -4.85 12.71 -6.24
C ALA A 187 -5.17 11.40 -6.99
N ILE A 188 -4.15 10.64 -7.43
CA ILE A 188 -4.33 9.31 -8.02
C ILE A 188 -4.99 8.35 -7.01
N ALA A 189 -4.50 8.29 -5.77
CA ALA A 189 -5.08 7.45 -4.73
C ALA A 189 -6.55 7.84 -4.47
N LYS A 190 -6.87 9.13 -4.34
CA LYS A 190 -8.24 9.61 -4.12
C LYS A 190 -9.17 9.32 -5.30
N LYS A 191 -8.76 9.66 -6.54
CA LYS A 191 -9.58 9.48 -7.76
C LYS A 191 -9.78 8.03 -8.14
N SER A 192 -8.84 7.15 -7.81
CA SER A 192 -9.01 5.68 -7.96
C SER A 192 -9.81 5.05 -6.83
N GLU A 193 -10.41 5.86 -5.94
CA GLU A 193 -11.06 5.39 -4.72
C GLU A 193 -10.18 4.42 -3.89
N PHE A 194 -8.91 4.78 -3.77
CA PHE A 194 -7.87 4.04 -3.03
C PHE A 194 -7.60 2.63 -3.56
N ARG A 195 -8.03 2.32 -4.79
CA ARG A 195 -7.67 1.05 -5.47
C ARG A 195 -6.23 1.07 -5.97
N ARG A 196 -5.72 2.24 -6.39
CA ARG A 196 -4.30 2.42 -6.73
C ARG A 196 -3.54 2.73 -5.45
N LYS A 197 -2.60 1.86 -5.11
CA LYS A 197 -1.63 2.11 -4.04
C LYS A 197 -0.59 3.10 -4.56
N VAL A 198 -0.12 3.98 -3.67
CA VAL A 198 0.90 4.97 -4.02
C VAL A 198 1.89 5.14 -2.88
N TYR A 199 3.11 5.57 -3.21
CA TYR A 199 4.16 5.80 -2.22
C TYR A 199 5.21 6.81 -2.73
N PHE A 200 5.99 7.35 -1.80
CA PHE A 200 6.91 8.45 -2.03
C PHE A 200 8.30 8.08 -1.52
N VAL A 201 9.32 8.27 -2.34
CA VAL A 201 10.69 7.91 -2.00
C VAL A 201 11.59 9.11 -2.24
N SER A 202 12.05 9.75 -1.16
CA SER A 202 13.25 10.59 -1.18
C SER A 202 14.43 9.71 -1.60
N TRP A 203 14.94 9.94 -2.80
CA TRP A 203 15.97 9.09 -3.39
C TRP A 203 17.29 9.12 -2.61
N PRO A 204 17.81 10.28 -2.16
CA PRO A 204 19.01 10.33 -1.33
C PRO A 204 18.84 9.59 0.00
N ASP A 205 17.72 9.78 0.69
CA ASP A 205 17.47 9.12 1.98
C ASP A 205 17.28 7.62 1.81
N PHE A 206 16.64 7.19 0.73
CA PHE A 206 16.51 5.78 0.41
C PHE A 206 17.86 5.12 0.11
N CYS A 207 18.73 5.79 -0.65
CA CYS A 207 20.10 5.33 -0.89
C CYS A 207 20.88 5.19 0.42
N ALA A 208 20.80 6.21 1.29
CA ALA A 208 21.45 6.20 2.59
C ALA A 208 20.90 5.08 3.50
N ALA A 209 19.58 4.95 3.60
CA ALA A 209 18.93 3.91 4.40
C ALA A 209 19.25 2.49 3.90
N THR A 210 19.30 2.30 2.59
CA THR A 210 19.65 1.00 1.99
C THR A 210 21.12 0.65 2.27
N LYS A 211 22.03 1.63 2.18
CA LYS A 211 23.45 1.46 2.50
C LYS A 211 23.66 1.16 3.98
N GLN A 212 22.99 1.89 4.87
CA GLN A 212 23.07 1.67 6.33
C GLN A 212 22.44 0.33 6.74
N GLY A 213 21.35 -0.08 6.09
CA GLY A 213 20.68 -1.37 6.30
C GLY A 213 21.52 -2.60 5.93
N ILE A 214 22.69 -2.43 5.32
CA ILE A 214 23.68 -3.50 5.12
C ILE A 214 24.31 -3.90 6.47
N ASN A 215 24.40 -2.96 7.42
CA ASN A 215 24.90 -3.26 8.75
C ASN A 215 23.91 -4.17 9.52
N LYS A 216 24.45 -5.16 10.24
CA LYS A 216 23.66 -6.18 10.95
C LYS A 216 22.74 -5.60 12.02
N ASP A 217 23.14 -4.46 12.61
CA ASP A 217 22.41 -3.80 13.69
C ASP A 217 21.28 -2.88 13.19
N ALA A 218 21.18 -2.66 11.88
CA ALA A 218 20.20 -1.75 11.26
C ALA A 218 18.98 -2.49 10.67
N GLN A 219 18.44 -3.45 11.43
CA GLN A 219 17.39 -4.38 10.94
C GLN A 219 16.14 -3.65 10.42
N ASP A 220 15.70 -2.58 11.08
CA ASP A 220 14.48 -1.86 10.70
C ASP A 220 14.65 -1.04 9.40
N LEU A 221 15.83 -0.44 9.21
CA LEU A 221 16.18 0.25 7.96
C LEU A 221 16.22 -0.74 6.79
N ARG A 222 16.83 -1.91 7.01
CA ARG A 222 16.87 -2.99 6.03
C ARG A 222 15.46 -3.46 5.64
N LYS A 223 14.62 -3.77 6.62
CA LYS A 223 13.22 -4.16 6.37
C LYS A 223 12.46 -3.08 5.59
N LYS A 224 12.70 -1.80 5.90
CA LYS A 224 12.06 -0.69 5.18
C LYS A 224 12.55 -0.59 3.73
N ALA A 225 13.86 -0.65 3.49
CA ALA A 225 14.43 -0.65 2.15
C ALA A 225 13.92 -1.84 1.32
N ASP A 226 13.92 -3.05 1.90
CA ASP A 226 13.41 -4.26 1.24
C ASP A 226 11.92 -4.15 0.88
N ARG A 227 11.09 -3.54 1.76
CA ARG A 227 9.67 -3.27 1.44
C ARG A 227 9.54 -2.36 0.22
N ILE A 228 10.32 -1.27 0.16
CA ILE A 228 10.28 -0.32 -0.96
C ILE A 228 10.74 -0.98 -2.27
N ARG A 229 11.83 -1.75 -2.22
CA ARG A 229 12.33 -2.49 -3.40
C ARG A 229 11.29 -3.48 -3.92
N LYS A 230 10.64 -4.24 -3.02
CA LYS A 230 9.53 -5.11 -3.40
C LYS A 230 8.35 -4.34 -4.02
N ALA A 231 8.07 -3.14 -3.52
CA ALA A 231 6.99 -2.30 -4.04
C ALA A 231 7.23 -1.81 -5.47
N TRP A 232 8.49 -1.69 -5.94
CA TRP A 232 8.78 -1.36 -7.35
C TRP A 232 8.20 -2.38 -8.33
N HIS A 233 8.04 -3.63 -7.91
CA HIS A 233 7.44 -4.69 -8.73
C HIS A 233 5.92 -4.81 -8.57
N SER A 234 5.29 -3.95 -7.76
CA SER A 234 3.85 -3.91 -7.54
C SER A 234 3.16 -2.91 -8.48
N ASN A 235 1.84 -3.00 -8.62
CA ASN A 235 1.06 -2.08 -9.47
C ASN A 235 0.82 -0.69 -8.81
N ALA A 236 1.70 -0.29 -7.89
CA ALA A 236 1.62 0.97 -7.17
C ALA A 236 2.33 2.09 -7.93
N VAL A 237 1.84 3.33 -7.82
CA VAL A 237 2.47 4.51 -8.41
C VAL A 237 3.49 5.09 -7.42
N VAL A 238 4.69 5.39 -7.90
CA VAL A 238 5.79 5.87 -7.05
C VAL A 238 6.25 7.26 -7.43
N VAL A 239 6.58 8.07 -6.42
CA VAL A 239 7.44 9.26 -6.60
C VAL A 239 8.87 8.89 -6.25
N ILE A 240 9.80 9.16 -7.15
CA ILE A 240 11.24 9.18 -6.91
C ILE A 240 11.67 10.64 -6.86
N ASP A 241 11.90 11.14 -5.65
CA ASP A 241 12.16 12.55 -5.37
C ASP A 241 13.65 12.85 -5.29
N ASP A 242 14.06 13.98 -5.87
CA ASP A 242 15.43 14.49 -5.91
C ASP A 242 16.45 13.48 -6.48
N LEU A 243 16.09 12.87 -7.61
CA LEU A 243 16.97 11.97 -8.35
C LEU A 243 18.26 12.71 -8.78
N GLY A 244 19.42 12.19 -8.39
CA GLY A 244 20.73 12.74 -8.71
C GLY A 244 21.34 13.62 -7.61
N ALA A 245 20.65 13.82 -6.50
CA ALA A 245 21.17 14.54 -5.32
C ALA A 245 21.99 13.65 -4.36
N GLU A 246 21.95 12.33 -4.53
CA GLU A 246 22.71 11.37 -3.71
C GLU A 246 24.20 11.32 -4.09
N ASP A 247 25.03 10.63 -3.31
CA ASP A 247 26.44 10.42 -3.64
C ASP A 247 26.57 9.53 -4.89
N SER A 248 27.48 9.89 -5.81
CA SER A 248 27.76 9.07 -7.00
C SER A 248 28.73 7.95 -6.64
N THR A 249 28.20 6.78 -6.29
CA THR A 249 28.97 5.59 -5.92
C THR A 249 28.55 4.40 -6.78
N PRO A 250 29.40 3.36 -6.94
CA PRO A 250 28.98 2.12 -7.61
C PRO A 250 27.70 1.53 -7.01
N PHE A 251 27.53 1.65 -5.69
CA PHE A 251 26.33 1.18 -4.98
C PHE A 251 25.05 1.93 -5.41
N THR A 252 25.06 3.26 -5.36
CA THR A 252 23.90 4.08 -5.73
C THR A 252 23.56 3.95 -7.22
N ARG A 253 24.57 3.79 -8.09
CA ARG A 253 24.37 3.50 -9.52
C ARG A 253 23.69 2.14 -9.75
N ASN A 254 24.09 1.10 -9.03
CA ASN A 254 23.46 -0.22 -9.12
C ASN A 254 21.99 -0.16 -8.64
N LEU A 255 21.72 0.58 -7.57
CA LEU A 255 20.37 0.77 -7.06
C LEU A 255 19.48 1.56 -8.04
N ALA A 256 20.02 2.62 -8.66
CA ALA A 256 19.35 3.38 -9.71
C ALA A 256 19.05 2.49 -10.93
N THR A 257 19.97 1.60 -11.29
CA THR A 257 19.79 0.62 -12.37
C THR A 257 18.62 -0.31 -12.04
N GLU A 258 18.62 -0.94 -10.87
CA GLU A 258 17.52 -1.83 -10.44
C GLU A 258 16.16 -1.13 -10.49
N MET A 259 16.09 0.08 -9.93
CA MET A 259 14.89 0.91 -9.97
C MET A 259 14.44 1.20 -11.42
N ALA A 260 15.35 1.59 -12.31
CA ALA A 260 15.05 1.90 -13.70
C ALA A 260 14.42 0.73 -14.45
N TYR A 261 14.92 -0.47 -14.22
CA TYR A 261 14.35 -1.67 -14.83
C TYR A 261 13.00 -2.05 -14.25
N ALA A 262 12.80 -1.84 -12.94
CA ALA A 262 11.53 -2.17 -12.30
C ALA A 262 10.40 -1.18 -12.66
N LEU A 263 10.75 0.11 -12.81
CA LEU A 263 9.80 1.20 -13.02
C LEU A 263 9.62 1.60 -14.49
N GLY A 264 10.53 1.22 -15.39
CA GLY A 264 10.52 1.70 -16.78
C GLY A 264 9.29 1.34 -17.63
N ASP A 265 8.42 0.44 -17.15
CA ASP A 265 7.15 0.09 -17.77
C ASP A 265 5.97 0.32 -16.79
N ARG A 266 6.09 1.29 -15.87
CA ARG A 266 5.08 1.58 -14.84
C ARG A 266 4.87 3.07 -14.65
N ASP A 267 3.73 3.42 -14.06
CA ASP A 267 3.47 4.80 -13.66
C ASP A 267 4.46 5.25 -12.58
N CYS A 268 5.27 6.24 -12.91
CA CYS A 268 6.15 6.86 -11.93
C CYS A 268 6.26 8.38 -12.15
N ILE A 269 6.58 9.06 -11.05
CA ILE A 269 6.86 10.49 -11.02
C ILE A 269 8.30 10.65 -10.57
N ILE A 270 9.08 11.40 -11.32
CA ILE A 270 10.48 11.65 -11.00
C ILE A 270 10.67 13.16 -10.84
N THR A 271 11.31 13.57 -9.76
CA THR A 271 11.76 14.96 -9.60
C THR A 271 13.27 15.02 -9.67
N THR A 272 13.82 16.04 -10.31
CA THR A 272 15.26 16.25 -10.35
C THR A 272 15.59 17.73 -10.53
N ASN A 273 16.69 18.14 -9.90
CA ASN A 273 17.35 19.42 -10.17
C ASN A 273 18.55 19.27 -11.11
N GLN A 274 18.87 18.05 -11.56
CA GLN A 274 20.02 17.83 -12.42
C GLN A 274 19.62 17.94 -13.89
N PRO A 275 20.44 18.62 -14.72
CA PRO A 275 20.28 18.59 -16.16
C PRO A 275 20.59 17.18 -16.69
N TRP A 276 20.02 16.86 -17.85
CA TRP A 276 20.13 15.55 -18.47
C TRP A 276 21.56 15.01 -18.63
N PRO A 277 22.55 15.81 -19.10
CA PRO A 277 23.91 15.30 -19.26
C PRO A 277 24.52 14.82 -17.94
N LYS A 278 24.23 15.50 -16.82
CA LYS A 278 24.68 15.06 -15.50
C LYS A 278 24.02 13.76 -15.05
N LEU A 279 22.76 13.55 -15.42
CA LEU A 279 22.07 12.27 -15.14
C LEU A 279 22.67 11.13 -15.98
N ILE A 280 22.99 11.38 -17.26
CA ILE A 280 23.71 10.41 -18.10
C ILE A 280 25.10 10.09 -17.53
N GLU A 281 25.88 11.10 -17.16
CA GLU A 281 27.20 10.92 -16.56
C GLU A 281 27.12 10.07 -15.28
N ARG A 282 26.09 10.32 -14.46
CA ARG A 282 25.90 9.65 -13.18
C ARG A 282 25.40 8.21 -13.32
N TYR A 283 24.38 7.95 -14.14
CA TYR A 283 23.69 6.65 -14.19
C TYR A 283 23.98 5.83 -15.45
N GLY A 284 24.58 6.45 -16.46
CA GLY A 284 24.72 5.89 -17.80
C GLY A 284 23.48 6.11 -18.65
N GLU A 285 23.70 6.28 -19.96
CA GLU A 285 22.68 6.62 -20.95
C GLU A 285 21.46 5.69 -20.92
N ARG A 286 21.70 4.38 -20.80
CA ARG A 286 20.64 3.36 -20.84
C ARG A 286 19.71 3.43 -19.63
N VAL A 287 20.24 3.68 -18.44
CA VAL A 287 19.45 3.81 -17.20
C VAL A 287 18.64 5.09 -17.24
N THR A 288 19.27 6.20 -17.63
CA THR A 288 18.63 7.50 -17.77
C THR A 288 17.48 7.46 -18.77
N ARG A 289 17.67 6.89 -19.96
CA ARG A 289 16.60 6.73 -20.95
C ARG A 289 15.45 5.87 -20.43
N ARG A 290 15.73 4.77 -19.75
CA ARG A 290 14.67 3.88 -19.22
C ARG A 290 13.78 4.58 -18.19
N LEU A 291 14.35 5.48 -17.39
CA LEU A 291 13.62 6.24 -16.38
C LEU A 291 12.90 7.45 -16.95
N LEU A 292 13.52 8.15 -17.89
CA LEU A 292 13.13 9.51 -18.21
C LEU A 292 12.75 9.70 -19.68
N ASP A 293 13.09 8.75 -20.55
CA ASP A 293 12.70 8.74 -21.96
C ASP A 293 11.63 7.67 -22.22
N HIS A 294 10.60 7.66 -21.36
CA HIS A 294 9.41 6.85 -21.59
C HIS A 294 8.63 7.38 -22.79
N ARG A 295 8.00 6.49 -23.57
CA ARG A 295 7.24 6.84 -24.78
C ARG A 295 6.15 7.86 -24.46
N ASP A 296 5.35 7.55 -23.44
CA ASP A 296 4.27 8.40 -22.96
C ASP A 296 4.76 9.11 -21.69
N LYS A 297 5.16 10.38 -21.81
CA LYS A 297 5.71 11.16 -20.68
C LYS A 297 5.23 12.61 -20.65
N TYR A 298 5.11 13.14 -19.45
CA TYR A 298 4.92 14.55 -19.15
C TYR A 298 6.24 15.14 -18.67
N VAL A 299 6.82 16.07 -19.41
CA VAL A 299 7.99 16.84 -18.96
C VAL A 299 7.52 18.21 -18.49
N ILE A 300 7.60 18.46 -17.19
CA ILE A 300 7.09 19.67 -16.54
C ILE A 300 8.26 20.48 -15.98
N ARG A 301 8.34 21.74 -16.41
CA ARG A 301 9.37 22.69 -15.96
C ARG A 301 8.72 23.71 -15.03
N LEU A 302 9.21 23.78 -13.79
CA LEU A 302 8.67 24.67 -12.76
C LEU A 302 9.39 26.03 -12.67
N THR A 303 10.50 26.21 -13.40
CA THR A 303 11.34 27.43 -13.32
C THR A 303 11.96 27.75 -14.67
N GLU A 304 11.95 29.03 -15.05
CA GLU A 304 12.51 29.52 -16.33
C GLU A 304 14.02 29.30 -16.49
N GLN A 305 14.80 29.21 -15.41
CA GLN A 305 16.26 29.04 -15.47
C GLN A 305 16.73 27.69 -16.06
N TYR A 306 15.84 26.70 -16.25
CA TYR A 306 16.13 25.53 -17.11
C TYR A 306 15.91 25.85 -18.60
N GLY A 307 15.77 27.14 -18.93
CA GLY A 307 15.61 27.78 -20.22
C GLY A 307 16.90 28.40 -20.75
N GLN A 308 18.00 27.64 -20.78
CA GLN A 308 18.54 27.45 -22.12
C GLN A 308 17.50 26.53 -22.80
N PRO A 309 16.98 26.87 -23.99
CA PRO A 309 16.17 25.92 -24.73
C PRO A 309 16.94 24.61 -24.69
N ILE A 310 16.23 23.53 -24.35
CA ILE A 310 16.74 22.20 -24.65
C ILE A 310 17.20 22.31 -26.10
N ASP A 311 18.51 22.24 -26.34
CA ASP A 311 18.97 22.37 -27.72
C ASP A 311 18.30 21.23 -28.52
N ALA A 312 18.18 21.41 -29.83
CA ALA A 312 17.50 20.42 -30.67
C ALA A 312 18.06 19.00 -30.47
N GLU A 313 19.33 18.88 -30.06
CA GLU A 313 20.00 17.63 -29.70
C GLU A 313 19.41 17.02 -28.42
N GLN A 314 19.22 17.80 -27.37
CA GLN A 314 18.60 17.35 -26.13
C GLN A 314 17.09 17.09 -26.29
N MET A 315 16.37 17.80 -27.16
CA MET A 315 14.95 17.48 -27.47
C MET A 315 14.86 16.18 -28.25
N ARG A 316 15.76 15.99 -29.22
CA ARG A 316 15.93 14.73 -29.95
C ARG A 316 16.31 13.56 -29.03
N LEU A 317 17.18 13.79 -28.04
CA LEU A 317 17.53 12.80 -27.00
C LEU A 317 16.38 12.49 -26.04
N LEU A 318 15.38 13.36 -25.96
CA LEU A 318 14.14 13.21 -25.19
C LEU A 318 12.98 12.69 -26.05
N GLY A 319 13.19 12.38 -27.34
CA GLY A 319 12.13 11.95 -28.24
C GLY A 319 10.97 12.95 -28.37
N MET A 320 11.24 14.24 -28.20
CA MET A 320 10.29 15.36 -28.33
C MET A 320 10.49 16.08 -29.66
#